data_AF-A0A7C1T103-F1
#
_entry.id   AF-A0A7C1T103-F1
#
_cell.length_a   1.000
_cell.length_b   1.000
_cell.length_c   1.000
_cell.angle_alpha   90.00
_cell.angle_beta   90.00
_cell.angle_gamma   90.00
#
_symmetry.space_group_name_H-M   'P 1'
#
loop_
_entity.id
_entity.type
_entity.pdbx_description
1 polymer ?
#
loop_
_entity_poly.entity_id
_entity_poly.type
_entity_poly.pdbx_seq_one_letter_code
_entity_poly.pdbx_strand_id
1 'polypeptide(L)'
;MDARLQESRDLPLAVDLDGTLIATDLLWETIFLALKTNPLIVFLLPIWALAGKARLKLELARRVTLDASRLPYRQEFLDYLH
;
A
#
# COMPACT_ATOMS: atom_id res chain seq x y z
N MET A 1 39.20 -5.57 -9.58
CA MET A 1 38.34 -4.90 -10.57
C MET A 1 37.35 -5.94 -11.11
N ASP A 2 36.07 -5.66 -10.88
CA ASP A 2 34.95 -5.95 -11.79
C ASP A 2 34.48 -7.40 -12.00
N ALA A 3 34.10 -8.10 -10.92
CA ALA A 3 33.33 -9.36 -11.02
C ALA A 3 31.97 -9.35 -10.29
N ARG A 4 31.59 -8.26 -9.60
CA ARG A 4 30.40 -8.21 -8.73
C ARG A 4 29.14 -7.62 -9.36
N LEU A 5 29.18 -7.20 -10.62
CA LEU A 5 28.07 -6.48 -11.25
C LEU A 5 27.23 -7.33 -12.22
N GLN A 6 27.63 -8.58 -12.49
CA GLN A 6 27.04 -9.37 -13.57
C GLN A 6 25.87 -10.28 -13.12
N GLU A 7 25.61 -10.42 -11.82
CA GLU A 7 24.43 -11.11 -11.25
C GLU A 7 23.34 -10.14 -10.78
N SER A 8 23.36 -8.89 -11.25
CA SER A 8 22.45 -7.85 -10.75
C SER A 8 20.98 -8.01 -11.19
N ARG A 9 20.67 -8.94 -12.11
CA ARG A 9 19.28 -9.17 -12.59
C ARG A 9 18.44 -10.01 -11.63
N ASP A 10 19.06 -10.82 -10.78
CA ASP A 10 18.35 -11.72 -9.85
C ASP A 10 18.27 -11.16 -8.43
N LEU A 11 18.77 -9.94 -8.20
CA LEU A 11 18.64 -9.26 -6.91
C LEU A 11 17.24 -8.64 -6.78
N PRO A 12 16.46 -9.01 -5.75
CA PRO A 12 15.14 -8.43 -5.54
C PRO A 12 15.25 -6.94 -5.25
N LEU A 13 14.65 -6.12 -6.11
CA LEU A 13 14.59 -4.69 -5.93
C LEU A 13 13.43 -4.33 -4.98
N ALA A 14 13.78 -3.82 -3.80
CA ALA A 14 12.82 -3.28 -2.86
C ALA A 14 12.62 -1.79 -3.12
N VAL A 15 11.42 -1.41 -3.57
CA VAL A 15 11.01 -0.01 -3.75
C VAL A 15 9.98 0.36 -2.69
N ASP A 16 10.01 1.62 -2.26
CA ASP A 16 8.95 2.16 -1.41
C ASP A 16 7.62 2.19 -2.20
N LEU A 17 6.52 1.94 -1.50
CA LEU A 17 5.23 1.71 -2.14
C LEU A 17 4.38 2.98 -2.15
N ASP A 18 3.99 3.47 -0.96
CA ASP A 18 3.09 4.62 -0.80
C ASP A 18 3.77 5.90 -1.25
N GLY A 19 3.14 6.66 -2.15
CA GLY A 19 3.68 7.92 -2.65
C GLY A 19 4.81 7.79 -3.67
N THR A 20 5.54 6.67 -3.70
CA THR A 20 6.61 6.36 -4.66
C THR A 20 6.07 5.54 -5.84
N LEU A 21 5.77 4.25 -5.62
CA LEU A 21 5.27 3.35 -6.66
C LEU A 21 3.79 3.62 -7.00
N ILE A 22 2.98 3.86 -5.97
CA ILE A 22 1.58 4.26 -6.12
C ILE A 22 1.42 5.75 -5.86
N ALA A 23 0.49 6.37 -6.58
CA ALA A 23 0.22 7.81 -6.44
C ALA A 23 -0.57 8.16 -5.18
N THR A 24 -1.21 7.17 -4.55
CA THR A 24 -2.07 7.33 -3.38
C THR A 24 -1.46 6.70 -2.12
N ASP A 25 -2.16 6.86 -1.00
CA ASP A 25 -1.82 6.23 0.28
C ASP A 25 -2.76 5.04 0.50
N LEU A 26 -2.20 3.84 0.68
CA LEU A 26 -2.96 2.62 0.90
C LEU A 26 -3.96 2.74 2.06
N LEU A 27 -3.67 3.53 3.10
CA LEU A 27 -4.57 3.71 4.23
C LEU A 27 -5.89 4.33 3.78
N TRP A 28 -5.83 5.36 2.94
CA TRP A 28 -7.02 6.03 2.42
C TRP A 28 -7.80 5.11 1.49
N GLU A 29 -7.14 4.43 0.57
CA GLU A 29 -7.76 3.43 -0.31
C GLU A 29 -8.50 2.36 0.52
N THR A 30 -7.86 1.86 1.58
CA THR A 30 -8.45 0.85 2.47
C THR A 30 -9.64 1.41 3.25
N ILE A 31 -9.57 2.65 3.75
CA ILE A 31 -10.69 3.29 4.46
C ILE A 31 -11.88 3.52 3.53
N PHE A 32 -11.66 4.02 2.32
CA PHE A 32 -12.74 4.25 1.36
C PHE A 32 -13.38 2.94 0.90
N LEU A 33 -12.57 1.90 0.65
CA LEU A 33 -13.08 0.59 0.30
C LEU A 33 -13.84 -0.06 1.48
N ALA A 34 -13.33 0.08 2.70
CA ALA A 34 -14.03 -0.33 3.92
C ALA A 34 -15.40 0.36 4.04
N LEU A 35 -15.45 1.67 3.83
CA LEU A 35 -16.66 2.47 3.91
C LEU A 35 -17.66 2.11 2.80
N LYS A 36 -17.17 1.82 1.59
CA LYS A 36 -17.99 1.37 0.45
C LYS A 36 -18.64 0.02 0.72
N THR A 37 -17.91 -0.91 1.33
CA THR A 37 -18.42 -2.26 1.64
C THR A 37 -19.31 -2.24 2.88
N ASN A 38 -18.95 -1.49 3.91
CA ASN A 38 -19.74 -1.37 5.14
C ASN A 38 -19.65 0.06 5.71
N PRO A 39 -20.63 0.93 5.43
CA PRO A 39 -20.59 2.33 5.87
C PRO A 39 -20.61 2.47 7.40
N LEU A 40 -21.10 1.48 8.15
CA LEU A 40 -21.12 1.51 9.61
C LEU A 40 -19.72 1.46 10.22
N ILE A 41 -18.70 1.08 9.44
CA ILE A 41 -17.31 1.06 9.90
C ILE A 41 -16.81 2.44 10.30
N VAL A 42 -17.43 3.52 9.80
CA VAL A 42 -17.07 4.91 10.15
C VAL A 42 -17.15 5.16 11.66
N PHE A 43 -18.07 4.50 12.37
CA PHE A 43 -18.19 4.61 13.83
C PHE A 43 -17.09 3.85 14.58
N LEU A 44 -16.51 2.82 13.96
CA LEU A 44 -15.41 2.03 14.53
C LEU A 44 -14.04 2.65 14.25
N LEU A 45 -13.89 3.42 13.16
CA LEU A 45 -12.65 4.14 12.84
C LEU A 45 -12.09 4.98 14.00
N PRO A 46 -12.88 5.87 14.67
CA PRO A 46 -12.37 6.65 15.79
C PRO A 46 -12.02 5.76 16.99
N ILE A 47 -12.78 4.68 17.25
CA ILE A 47 -12.48 3.73 18.32
C ILE A 47 -11.12 3.06 18.09
N TRP A 48 -10.84 2.62 16.87
CA TRP A 48 -9.56 2.02 16.52
C TRP A 48 -8.42 3.03 16.51
N ALA A 49 -8.68 4.27 16.05
CA ALA A 49 -7.70 5.34 16.07
C ALA A 49 -7.28 5.70 17.51
N LEU A 50 -8.23 5.78 18.44
CA LEU A 50 -7.97 5.98 19.87
C LEU A 50 -7.17 4.82 20.48
N ALA A 51 -7.42 3.59 20.02
CA ALA A 51 -6.64 2.42 20.43
C ALA A 51 -5.28 2.31 19.72
N GLY A 52 -4.94 3.26 18.85
CA GLY A 52 -3.63 3.40 18.21
C GLY A 52 -3.63 3.16 16.71
N LYS A 53 -2.75 3.87 16.00
CA LYS A 53 -2.60 3.79 14.53
C LYS A 53 -2.33 2.37 14.02
N ALA A 54 -1.54 1.58 14.74
CA ALA A 54 -1.25 0.20 14.37
C ALA A 54 -2.50 -0.68 14.40
N ARG A 55 -3.38 -0.48 15.41
CA ARG A 55 -4.64 -1.21 15.51
C ARG A 55 -5.62 -0.82 14.41
N LEU A 56 -5.71 0.47 14.09
CA LEU A 56 -6.49 0.94 12.94
C LEU A 56 -6.08 0.22 11.64
N LYS A 57 -4.78 0.20 11.34
CA LYS A 57 -4.26 -0.50 10.15
C LYS A 57 -4.58 -2.00 10.17
N LEU A 58 -4.41 -2.66 11.31
CA LEU A 58 -4.70 -4.08 11.46
C LEU A 58 -6.18 -4.42 11.28
N GLU A 59 -7.09 -3.62 11.85
CA GLU A 59 -8.53 -3.84 11.71
C GLU A 59 -9.02 -3.58 10.29
N LEU A 60 -8.44 -2.58 9.61
CA LEU A 60 -8.71 -2.29 8.20
C LEU A 60 -8.21 -3.42 7.29
N ALA A 61 -6.95 -3.86 7.45
CA ALA A 61 -6.37 -4.95 6.67
C ALA A 61 -7.10 -6.29 6.86
N ARG A 62 -7.70 -6.52 8.04
CA ARG A 62 -8.52 -7.71 8.28
C ARG A 62 -9.88 -7.69 7.59
N ARG A 63 -10.43 -6.51 7.31
CA ARG A 63 -11.78 -6.35 6.74
C ARG A 63 -11.78 -6.05 5.25
N VAL A 64 -10.66 -5.54 4.74
CA VAL A 64 -10.52 -5.11 3.36
C VAL A 64 -9.32 -5.78 2.75
N THR A 65 -9.55 -6.47 1.64
CA THR A 65 -8.48 -6.96 0.77
C THR A 65 -8.34 -5.98 -0.38
N LEU A 66 -7.18 -5.34 -0.48
CA LEU A 66 -6.85 -4.49 -1.62
C LEU A 66 -6.43 -5.35 -2.80
N ASP A 67 -6.95 -5.02 -3.97
CA ASP A 67 -6.49 -5.61 -5.23
C ASP A 67 -5.29 -4.80 -5.73
N ALA A 68 -4.09 -5.37 -5.59
CA ALA A 68 -2.84 -4.71 -6.00
C ALA A 68 -2.88 -4.31 -7.48
N SER A 69 -3.52 -5.10 -8.34
CA SER A 69 -3.58 -4.83 -9.79
C SER A 69 -4.37 -3.56 -10.15
N ARG A 70 -5.18 -3.05 -9.23
CA ARG A 70 -6.04 -1.87 -9.42
C ARG A 70 -5.50 -0.62 -8.75
N LEU A 71 -4.35 -0.70 -8.08
CA LEU A 71 -3.76 0.45 -7.44
C LEU A 71 -3.32 1.48 -8.49
N PRO A 72 -3.42 2.79 -8.18
CA PRO A 72 -3.03 3.84 -9.11
C PRO A 72 -1.51 3.97 -9.16
N TYR A 73 -0.87 3.12 -9.96
CA TYR A 73 0.58 3.13 -10.17
C TYR A 73 1.06 4.38 -10.91
N ARG A 74 2.19 4.95 -10.48
CA ARG A 74 2.86 6.03 -11.22
C ARG A 74 3.63 5.43 -12.40
N GLN A 75 3.04 5.53 -13.59
CA GLN A 75 3.66 4.99 -14.81
C GLN A 75 5.06 5.57 -15.07
N GLU A 76 5.27 6.86 -14.82
CA GLU A 76 6.59 7.50 -14.96
C GLU A 76 7.69 6.86 -14.09
N PHE A 77 7.33 6.40 -12.89
CA PHE A 77 8.27 5.71 -12.00
C PHE A 77 8.50 4.25 -12.45
N LEU A 78 7.47 3.59 -12.97
CA LEU A 78 7.60 2.26 -13.58
C LEU A 78 8.52 2.31 -14.82
N ASP A 79 8.37 3.33 -15.66
CA ASP A 79 9.22 3.55 -16.84
C ASP A 79 10.69 3.83 -16.45
N TYR A 80 10.92 4.49 -15.31
CA TYR A 80 12.28 4.70 -14.78
C TYR A 80 12.96 3.40 -14.29
N LEU A 81 12.17 2.40 -13.86
CA LEU A 81 12.69 1.12 -13.37
C LEU A 81 13.04 0.13 -14.49
N HIS A 82 12.71 0.44 -15.74
CA HIS A 82 12.91 -0.41 -16.91
C HIS A 82 14.33 -0.32 -17.51
#